data_AF-A0A960I074-F1
#
_entry.id   AF-A0A960I074-F1
#
_cell.length_a   1.000
_cell.length_b   1.000
_cell.length_c   1.000
_cell.angle_alpha   90.00
_cell.angle_beta   90.00
_cell.angle_gamma   90.00
#
_symmetry.space_group_name_H-M   'P 1'
#
loop_
_entity.id
_entity.type
_entity.pdbx_description
1 polymer ?
#
loop_
_entity_poly.entity_id
_entity_poly.type
_entity_poly.pdbx_seq_one_letter_code
_entity_poly.pdbx_strand_id
1 'polypeptide(L)'
;MAKLPALAPGVLLSGPDTAIAQDLVAETLHRLNASALALLDACDGDTEVDELAAEWSDLTGADPAEVRRDILKAVESFSGLGLVGRTDPAPTPRRLGQASDTESFPVEGAIHPVVGHAIQFVGSDPDLVRFVDDYLGPGTVKGEPTRRFTIEERADGSVRLVADSEWVFPDRSSLLDQVTTVVNEYGHENGTFVTLHSAGLVRPDGSVVILPAVSGAGKSTLAGLLVAAGWGYLGDESIGIRGTDLAAVPYPKPLALDASSRSALGLDPSDRWNTTPRELNANAVVHVTAPGPVDIVVLPTYEPGATWSLERLSPTDALESLITNTLNLSATGQAGMDTLDDVATTVPTFRLVHGGGPDIVARLSEITP
;
A
#
# COMPACT_ATOMS: atom_id res chain seq x y z
N MET A 1 -36.91 -3.76 -10.40
CA MET A 1 -35.88 -4.07 -11.41
C MET A 1 -34.51 -3.94 -10.75
N ALA A 2 -33.46 -4.52 -11.32
CA ALA A 2 -32.12 -4.41 -10.74
C ALA A 2 -31.53 -3.04 -11.08
N LYS A 3 -31.12 -2.27 -10.08
CA LYS A 3 -30.42 -0.99 -10.26
C LYS A 3 -28.92 -1.20 -10.32
N LEU A 4 -28.22 -0.34 -11.04
CA LEU A 4 -26.77 -0.25 -10.94
C LEU A 4 -26.37 0.24 -9.55
N PRO A 5 -25.27 -0.26 -8.96
CA PRO A 5 -24.73 0.29 -7.72
C PRO A 5 -24.22 1.73 -7.95
N ALA A 6 -24.11 2.51 -6.88
CA ALA A 6 -23.47 3.82 -6.96
C ALA A 6 -21.94 3.68 -7.04
N LEU A 7 -21.29 4.63 -7.71
CA LEU A 7 -19.85 4.79 -7.72
C LEU A 7 -19.32 4.89 -6.29
N ALA A 8 -18.24 4.20 -6.00
CA ALA A 8 -17.63 4.23 -4.68
C ALA A 8 -17.14 5.66 -4.35
N PRO A 9 -17.43 6.20 -3.15
CA PRO A 9 -16.94 7.50 -2.74
C PRO A 9 -15.42 7.60 -2.84
N GLY A 10 -14.89 8.63 -3.51
CA GLY A 10 -13.44 8.80 -3.72
C GLY A 10 -12.91 8.19 -5.03
N VAL A 11 -13.75 7.53 -5.82
CA VAL A 11 -13.39 7.15 -7.19
C VAL A 11 -13.57 8.35 -8.12
N LEU A 12 -12.51 8.70 -8.83
CA LEU A 12 -12.49 9.74 -9.87
C LEU A 12 -12.41 9.10 -11.25
N LEU A 13 -13.24 9.57 -12.18
CA LEU A 13 -13.24 9.12 -13.57
C LEU A 13 -12.59 10.17 -14.47
N SER A 14 -11.75 9.73 -15.40
CA SER A 14 -11.18 10.59 -16.44
C SER A 14 -12.07 10.62 -17.68
N GLY A 15 -11.80 11.56 -18.60
CA GLY A 15 -12.54 11.65 -19.87
C GLY A 15 -12.33 10.46 -20.81
N PRO A 16 -13.20 10.30 -21.83
CA PRO A 16 -13.24 9.14 -22.72
C PRO A 16 -11.94 8.88 -23.51
N ASP A 17 -11.12 9.92 -23.75
CA ASP A 17 -9.83 9.78 -24.43
C ASP A 17 -8.75 9.09 -23.58
N THR A 18 -8.94 9.08 -22.26
CA THR A 18 -7.96 8.53 -21.29
C THR A 18 -8.48 7.28 -20.59
N ALA A 19 -9.79 7.22 -20.30
CA ALA A 19 -10.50 6.07 -19.72
C ALA A 19 -9.82 5.48 -18.49
N ILE A 20 -9.68 6.28 -17.45
CA ILE A 20 -9.06 5.92 -16.17
C ILE A 20 -10.10 6.07 -15.06
N ALA A 21 -10.13 5.10 -14.14
CA ALA A 21 -10.74 5.24 -12.83
C ALA A 21 -9.64 5.23 -11.76
N GLN A 22 -9.59 6.27 -10.93
CA GLN A 22 -8.66 6.37 -9.81
C GLN A 22 -9.44 6.28 -8.50
N ASP A 23 -9.20 5.25 -7.71
CA ASP A 23 -9.73 5.16 -6.35
C ASP A 23 -8.75 5.84 -5.40
N LEU A 24 -9.13 7.00 -4.88
CA LEU A 24 -8.30 7.74 -3.93
C LEU A 24 -8.23 7.07 -2.55
N VAL A 25 -9.15 6.15 -2.24
CA VAL A 25 -9.21 5.45 -0.95
C VAL A 25 -8.32 4.21 -0.95
N ALA A 26 -8.37 3.45 -2.05
CA ALA A 26 -7.52 2.27 -2.25
C ALA A 26 -6.16 2.62 -2.88
N GLU A 27 -5.94 3.87 -3.27
CA GLU A 27 -4.78 4.36 -4.04
C GLU A 27 -4.54 3.55 -5.33
N THR A 28 -5.60 3.01 -5.92
CA THR A 28 -5.52 2.19 -7.15
C THR A 28 -5.89 3.01 -8.39
N LEU A 29 -5.23 2.69 -9.50
CA LEU A 29 -5.53 3.25 -10.81
C LEU A 29 -5.90 2.12 -11.77
N HIS A 30 -7.07 2.22 -12.38
CA HIS A 30 -7.60 1.25 -13.32
C HIS A 30 -7.71 1.85 -14.71
N ARG A 31 -7.05 1.23 -15.68
CA ARG A 31 -7.23 1.56 -17.10
C ARG A 31 -8.45 0.82 -17.64
N LEU A 32 -9.42 1.57 -18.13
CA LEU A 32 -10.69 1.08 -18.64
C LEU A 32 -10.69 1.10 -20.18
N ASN A 33 -11.57 0.30 -20.78
CA ASN A 33 -11.99 0.52 -22.15
C ASN A 33 -13.18 1.51 -22.18
N ALA A 34 -13.55 2.00 -23.36
CA ALA A 34 -14.58 3.03 -23.50
C ALA A 34 -15.96 2.59 -22.94
N SER A 35 -16.34 1.33 -23.16
CA SER A 35 -17.61 0.78 -22.65
C SER A 35 -17.60 0.63 -21.13
N ALA A 36 -16.48 0.21 -20.54
CA ALA A 36 -16.34 0.11 -19.10
C ALA A 36 -16.42 1.48 -18.43
N LEU A 37 -15.78 2.51 -19.00
CA LEU A 37 -15.90 3.89 -18.50
C LEU A 37 -17.35 4.38 -18.55
N ALA A 38 -18.04 4.19 -19.67
CA ALA A 38 -19.43 4.61 -19.83
C ALA A 38 -20.38 3.89 -18.85
N LEU A 39 -20.16 2.59 -18.60
CA LEU A 39 -20.94 1.86 -17.60
C LEU A 39 -20.66 2.35 -16.18
N LEU A 40 -19.40 2.64 -15.87
CA LEU A 40 -18.98 3.13 -14.56
C LEU A 40 -19.53 4.55 -14.29
N ASP A 41 -19.61 5.39 -15.33
CA ASP A 41 -20.24 6.72 -15.28
C ASP A 41 -21.76 6.64 -15.05
N ALA A 42 -22.41 5.57 -15.54
CA ALA A 42 -23.83 5.28 -15.30
C ALA A 42 -24.13 4.63 -13.93
N CYS A 43 -23.10 4.29 -13.14
CA CYS A 43 -23.26 3.72 -11.80
C CYS A 43 -23.59 4.81 -10.77
N ASP A 44 -24.81 5.32 -10.79
CA ASP A 44 -25.29 6.39 -9.91
C ASP A 44 -26.16 5.90 -8.73
N GLY A 45 -26.46 4.59 -8.68
CA GLY A 45 -27.35 4.01 -7.68
C GLY A 45 -28.84 4.06 -8.06
N ASP A 46 -29.19 4.70 -9.18
CA ASP A 46 -30.56 4.94 -9.60
C ASP A 46 -30.89 4.34 -10.97
N THR A 47 -29.92 4.33 -11.89
CA THR A 47 -30.05 3.79 -13.25
C THR A 47 -30.43 2.32 -13.22
N GLU A 48 -31.49 1.95 -13.95
CA GLU A 48 -31.93 0.56 -14.05
C GLU A 48 -31.14 -0.22 -15.10
N VAL A 49 -30.67 -1.42 -14.73
CA VAL A 49 -29.87 -2.29 -15.60
C VAL A 49 -30.60 -2.62 -16.90
N ASP A 50 -31.93 -2.82 -16.82
CA ASP A 50 -32.75 -3.20 -17.97
C ASP A 50 -32.95 -2.01 -18.94
N GLU A 51 -33.00 -0.77 -18.42
CA GLU A 51 -33.10 0.44 -19.24
C GLU A 51 -31.79 0.71 -19.98
N LEU A 52 -30.65 0.64 -19.29
CA LEU A 52 -29.34 0.82 -19.90
C LEU A 52 -29.03 -0.27 -20.94
N ALA A 53 -29.43 -1.52 -20.67
CA ALA A 53 -29.27 -2.62 -21.61
C ALA A 53 -30.08 -2.41 -22.90
N ALA A 54 -31.28 -1.84 -22.81
CA ALA A 54 -32.10 -1.50 -23.97
C ALA A 54 -31.46 -0.38 -24.80
N GLU A 55 -30.99 0.69 -24.15
CA GLU A 55 -30.30 1.80 -24.82
C GLU A 55 -29.04 1.32 -25.58
N TRP A 56 -28.21 0.50 -24.93
CA TRP A 56 -26.98 0.00 -25.54
C TRP A 56 -27.25 -1.03 -26.63
N SER A 57 -28.32 -1.81 -26.51
CA SER A 57 -28.80 -2.70 -27.57
C SER A 57 -29.21 -1.89 -28.81
N ASP A 58 -29.95 -0.79 -28.65
CA ASP A 58 -30.34 0.09 -29.76
C ASP A 58 -29.13 0.75 -30.45
N LEU A 59 -28.12 1.13 -29.66
CA LEU A 59 -26.88 1.75 -30.18
C LEU A 59 -25.98 0.76 -30.94
N THR A 60 -25.92 -0.49 -30.49
CA THR A 60 -24.96 -1.50 -31.01
C THR A 60 -25.58 -2.50 -31.97
N GLY A 61 -26.91 -2.65 -31.96
CA GLY A 61 -27.64 -3.70 -32.65
C GLY A 61 -27.48 -5.09 -32.03
N ALA A 62 -26.89 -5.19 -30.83
CA ALA A 62 -26.70 -6.45 -30.11
C ALA A 62 -27.97 -6.92 -29.40
N ASP A 63 -28.08 -8.20 -29.08
CA ASP A 63 -29.24 -8.75 -28.37
C ASP A 63 -29.36 -8.16 -26.94
N PRO A 64 -30.54 -7.63 -26.53
CA PRO A 64 -30.70 -6.99 -25.22
C PRO A 64 -30.37 -7.90 -24.04
N ALA A 65 -30.64 -9.21 -24.14
CA ALA A 65 -30.35 -10.15 -23.06
C ALA A 65 -28.85 -10.43 -22.94
N GLU A 66 -28.11 -10.36 -24.05
CA GLU A 66 -26.66 -10.42 -24.06
C GLU A 66 -26.03 -9.16 -23.46
N VAL A 67 -26.46 -7.97 -23.88
CA VAL A 67 -25.99 -6.69 -23.32
C VAL A 67 -26.22 -6.63 -21.81
N ARG A 68 -27.41 -7.02 -21.35
CA ARG A 68 -27.75 -7.09 -19.92
C ARG A 68 -26.81 -8.01 -19.15
N ARG A 69 -26.49 -9.18 -19.71
CA ARG A 69 -25.59 -10.16 -19.09
C ARG A 69 -24.18 -9.59 -18.93
N ASP A 70 -23.71 -8.87 -19.94
CA ASP A 70 -22.37 -8.29 -19.94
C ASP A 70 -22.28 -7.08 -19.00
N ILE A 71 -23.32 -6.25 -18.91
CA ILE A 71 -23.45 -5.20 -17.91
C ILE A 71 -23.32 -5.79 -16.49
N LEU A 72 -24.07 -6.85 -16.17
CA LEU A 72 -24.03 -7.46 -14.84
C LEU A 72 -22.66 -8.04 -14.50
N LYS A 73 -21.98 -8.69 -15.46
CA LYS A 73 -20.61 -9.18 -15.28
C LYS A 73 -19.61 -8.04 -15.05
N ALA A 74 -19.77 -6.93 -15.79
CA ALA A 74 -18.91 -5.78 -15.62
C ALA A 74 -19.13 -5.10 -14.25
N VAL A 75 -20.37 -5.01 -13.77
CA VAL A 75 -20.70 -4.52 -12.43
C VAL A 75 -20.12 -5.41 -11.33
N GLU A 76 -20.17 -6.73 -11.51
CA GLU A 76 -19.52 -7.68 -10.59
C GLU A 76 -18.00 -7.47 -10.57
N SER A 77 -17.39 -7.25 -11.73
CA SER A 77 -15.97 -6.89 -11.85
C SER A 77 -15.65 -5.58 -11.16
N PHE A 78 -16.46 -4.52 -11.32
CA PHE A 78 -16.28 -3.24 -10.65
C PHE A 78 -16.41 -3.36 -9.13
N SER A 79 -17.36 -4.18 -8.66
CA SER A 79 -17.53 -4.46 -7.24
C SER A 79 -16.31 -5.18 -6.67
N GLY A 80 -15.77 -6.16 -7.40
CA GLY A 80 -14.52 -6.85 -7.03
C GLY A 80 -13.28 -5.94 -7.04
N LEU A 81 -13.31 -4.85 -7.82
CA LEU A 81 -12.28 -3.81 -7.84
C LEU A 81 -12.53 -2.68 -6.83
N GLY A 82 -13.63 -2.71 -6.07
CA GLY A 82 -13.99 -1.65 -5.13
C GLY A 82 -14.45 -0.34 -5.77
N LEU A 83 -14.70 -0.31 -7.09
CA LEU A 83 -15.05 0.91 -7.84
C LEU A 83 -16.51 1.34 -7.65
N VAL A 84 -17.38 0.44 -7.20
CA VAL A 84 -18.82 0.67 -6.98
C VAL A 84 -19.30 -0.04 -5.72
N GLY A 85 -20.42 0.41 -5.17
CA GLY A 85 -21.10 -0.27 -4.05
C GLY A 85 -20.45 -0.08 -2.68
N ARG A 86 -19.34 0.66 -2.58
CA ARG A 86 -18.78 1.11 -1.30
C ARG A 86 -19.72 2.13 -0.67
N THR A 87 -20.27 1.82 0.49
CA THR A 87 -21.21 2.69 1.22
C THR A 87 -20.51 3.65 2.19
N ASP A 88 -19.24 3.42 2.50
CA ASP A 88 -18.48 4.32 3.37
C ASP A 88 -17.83 5.44 2.56
N PRO A 89 -18.04 6.72 2.93
CA PRO A 89 -17.04 7.72 2.61
C PRO A 89 -15.78 7.27 3.33
N ALA A 90 -14.62 7.28 2.69
CA ALA A 90 -13.39 7.38 3.48
C ALA A 90 -13.63 8.50 4.51
N PRO A 91 -13.53 8.22 5.82
CA PRO A 91 -13.83 9.19 6.84
C PRO A 91 -12.90 10.36 6.58
N THR A 92 -13.45 11.47 6.10
CA THR A 92 -12.65 12.67 5.89
C THR A 92 -12.20 13.09 7.29
N PRO A 93 -10.90 13.05 7.59
CA PRO A 93 -10.42 13.30 8.95
C PRO A 93 -10.93 14.66 9.42
N ARG A 94 -11.64 14.66 10.54
CA ARG A 94 -11.93 15.94 11.20
C ARG A 94 -10.67 16.33 11.95
N ARG A 95 -9.93 17.33 11.43
CA ARG A 95 -8.80 17.90 12.19
C ARG A 95 -9.29 18.35 13.55
N LEU A 96 -8.68 17.79 14.59
CA LEU A 96 -8.82 18.33 15.93
C LEU A 96 -7.76 19.42 16.07
N GLY A 97 -8.05 20.49 16.83
CA GLY A 97 -6.95 21.31 17.36
C GLY A 97 -6.06 20.42 18.24
N GLN A 98 -4.76 20.74 18.36
CA GLN A 98 -3.77 19.93 19.11
C GLN A 98 -4.43 19.15 20.25
N ALA A 99 -4.58 17.83 20.07
CA ALA A 99 -5.16 16.98 21.09
C ALA A 99 -4.24 17.08 22.31
N SER A 100 -4.83 17.39 23.47
CA SER A 100 -4.07 17.38 24.72
C SER A 100 -3.69 15.94 25.02
N ASP A 101 -2.39 15.62 24.98
CA ASP A 101 -1.77 14.33 25.37
C ASP A 101 -2.00 13.95 26.85
N THR A 102 -3.01 14.50 27.51
CA THR A 102 -3.24 14.43 28.96
C THR A 102 -4.22 13.33 29.39
N GLU A 103 -4.92 12.67 28.47
CA GLU A 103 -5.77 11.53 28.82
C GLU A 103 -4.92 10.25 28.93
N SER A 104 -4.85 9.67 30.13
CA SER A 104 -4.26 8.34 30.33
C SER A 104 -5.30 7.25 30.09
N PHE A 105 -4.98 6.30 29.24
CA PHE A 105 -5.82 5.13 28.98
C PHE A 105 -5.33 3.91 29.75
N PRO A 106 -6.23 2.99 30.16
CA PRO A 106 -5.86 1.83 30.95
C PRO A 106 -5.13 0.74 30.16
N VAL A 107 -5.26 0.72 28.83
CA VAL A 107 -4.59 -0.24 27.96
C VAL A 107 -3.65 0.49 27.00
N GLU A 108 -2.42 -0.02 26.94
CA GLU A 108 -1.40 0.40 25.98
C GLU A 108 -1.00 -0.80 25.12
N GLY A 109 -1.03 -0.61 23.80
CA GLY A 109 -0.60 -1.60 22.82
C GLY A 109 0.90 -1.59 22.56
N ALA A 110 1.29 -2.36 21.56
CA ALA A 110 2.65 -2.34 21.03
C ALA A 110 2.98 -1.01 20.34
N ILE A 111 4.27 -0.71 20.24
CA ILE A 111 4.81 0.43 19.52
C ILE A 111 5.19 -0.04 18.12
N HIS A 112 4.52 0.51 17.11
CA HIS A 112 4.71 0.19 15.70
C HIS A 112 5.57 1.26 15.03
N PRO A 113 6.71 0.91 14.42
CA PRO A 113 7.47 1.86 13.62
C PRO A 113 6.73 2.13 12.30
N VAL A 114 6.40 3.39 12.05
CA VAL A 114 5.76 3.86 10.82
C VAL A 114 6.60 5.01 10.27
N VAL A 115 7.52 4.67 9.35
CA VAL A 115 8.40 5.59 8.62
C VAL A 115 8.90 6.76 9.47
N GLY A 116 9.67 6.45 10.52
CA GLY A 116 10.29 7.47 11.38
C GLY A 116 9.50 7.86 12.61
N HIS A 117 8.25 7.42 12.70
CA HIS A 117 7.43 7.53 13.89
C HIS A 117 7.36 6.20 14.63
N ALA A 118 7.16 6.27 15.93
CA ALA A 118 6.84 5.17 16.81
C ALA A 118 5.40 5.37 17.29
N ILE A 119 4.44 4.70 16.65
CA ILE A 119 3.01 4.83 16.88
C ILE A 119 2.54 3.79 17.88
N GLN A 120 1.79 4.20 18.90
CA GLN A 120 1.17 3.30 19.87
C GLN A 120 -0.34 3.50 19.92
N PHE A 121 -1.10 2.42 19.87
CA PHE A 121 -2.54 2.47 20.10
C PHE A 121 -2.84 2.34 21.59
N VAL A 122 -3.71 3.19 22.09
CA VAL A 122 -4.14 3.22 23.51
C VAL A 122 -5.64 3.30 23.59
N GLY A 123 -6.25 2.71 24.61
CA GLY A 123 -7.71 2.70 24.74
C GLY A 123 -8.21 2.00 25.98
N SER A 124 -9.53 1.91 26.08
CA SER A 124 -10.21 1.27 27.21
C SER A 124 -10.44 -0.23 27.01
N ASP A 125 -10.52 -0.71 25.76
CA ASP A 125 -10.77 -2.12 25.42
C ASP A 125 -9.47 -2.85 25.02
N PRO A 126 -8.99 -3.82 25.81
CA PRO A 126 -7.79 -4.57 25.48
C PRO A 126 -7.92 -5.49 24.27
N ASP A 127 -9.13 -5.95 23.95
CA ASP A 127 -9.34 -6.80 22.77
C ASP A 127 -9.26 -5.98 21.49
N LEU A 128 -9.75 -4.74 21.51
CA LEU A 128 -9.64 -3.82 20.38
C LEU A 128 -8.20 -3.36 20.12
N VAL A 129 -7.44 -3.03 21.17
CA VAL A 129 -6.01 -2.68 21.04
C VAL A 129 -5.22 -3.86 20.48
N ARG A 130 -5.41 -5.06 21.03
CA ARG A 130 -4.75 -6.28 20.54
C ARG A 130 -5.13 -6.59 19.08
N PHE A 131 -6.38 -6.35 18.72
CA PHE A 131 -6.86 -6.58 17.35
C PHE A 131 -6.14 -5.72 16.31
N VAL A 132 -5.84 -4.45 16.64
CA VAL A 132 -5.05 -3.56 15.76
C VAL A 132 -3.57 -3.96 15.77
N ASP A 133 -3.01 -4.31 16.93
CA ASP A 133 -1.61 -4.76 17.03
C ASP A 133 -1.34 -6.00 16.17
N ASP A 134 -2.22 -7.01 16.26
CA ASP A 134 -2.11 -8.24 15.47
C ASP A 134 -2.20 -7.96 13.96
N TYR A 135 -2.95 -6.93 13.56
CA TYR A 135 -3.10 -6.52 12.18
C TYR A 135 -1.87 -5.81 11.61
N LEU A 136 -1.32 -4.84 12.35
CA LEU A 136 -0.13 -4.08 11.95
C LEU A 136 1.15 -4.92 12.03
N GLY A 137 1.13 -6.01 12.79
CA GLY A 137 2.17 -7.03 12.82
C GLY A 137 3.25 -6.73 13.87
N PRO A 138 4.55 -6.92 13.54
CA PRO A 138 5.62 -6.93 14.54
C PRO A 138 5.91 -5.53 15.10
N GLY A 139 5.15 -5.14 16.14
CA GLY A 139 5.48 -4.02 17.02
C GLY A 139 6.56 -4.36 18.06
N THR A 140 7.02 -3.36 18.79
CA THR A 140 7.95 -3.50 19.93
C THR A 140 7.32 -2.96 21.20
N VAL A 141 7.66 -3.54 22.36
CA VAL A 141 7.30 -2.98 23.68
C VAL A 141 8.44 -2.12 24.27
N LYS A 142 9.52 -1.92 23.52
CA LYS A 142 10.69 -1.15 23.96
C LYS A 142 10.75 0.19 23.23
N GLY A 143 10.88 1.27 24.01
CA GLY A 143 10.99 2.64 23.52
C GLY A 143 9.87 3.53 24.05
N GLU A 144 9.93 4.82 23.74
CA GLU A 144 8.80 5.74 23.94
C GLU A 144 8.12 5.99 22.60
N PRO A 145 6.77 5.97 22.54
CA PRO A 145 6.07 6.31 21.32
C PRO A 145 6.27 7.79 21.00
N THR A 146 6.53 8.10 19.73
CA THR A 146 6.48 9.48 19.25
C THR A 146 5.04 9.95 19.10
N ARG A 147 4.09 9.00 18.95
CA ARG A 147 2.68 9.34 18.89
C ARG A 147 1.76 8.25 19.43
N ARG A 148 0.70 8.68 20.13
CA ARG A 148 -0.38 7.82 20.58
C ARG A 148 -1.64 8.04 19.76
N PHE A 149 -2.28 6.96 19.38
CA PHE A 149 -3.60 6.94 18.77
C PHE A 149 -4.58 6.37 19.80
N THR A 150 -5.56 7.17 20.19
CA THR A 150 -6.64 6.71 21.06
C THR A 150 -7.66 5.94 20.23
N ILE A 151 -7.99 4.73 20.64
CA ILE A 151 -8.98 3.88 19.98
C ILE A 151 -10.09 3.46 20.97
N GLU A 152 -11.34 3.75 20.61
CA GLU A 152 -12.50 3.53 21.47
C GLU A 152 -13.68 3.02 20.64
N GLU A 153 -14.29 1.90 21.05
CA GLU A 153 -15.55 1.42 20.49
C GLU A 153 -16.74 2.05 21.20
N ARG A 154 -17.71 2.52 20.42
CA ARG A 154 -18.92 3.16 20.92
C ARG A 154 -20.03 2.14 21.10
N ALA A 155 -21.06 2.52 21.86
CA ALA A 155 -22.20 1.66 22.15
C ALA A 155 -23.02 1.25 20.89
N ASP A 156 -22.88 1.98 19.78
CA ASP A 156 -23.51 1.67 18.49
C ASP A 156 -22.67 0.73 17.61
N GLY A 157 -21.51 0.26 18.09
CA GLY A 157 -20.57 -0.60 17.38
C GLY A 157 -19.54 0.15 16.53
N SER A 158 -19.69 1.47 16.37
CA SER A 158 -18.71 2.28 15.64
C SER A 158 -17.41 2.44 16.41
N VAL A 159 -16.29 2.48 15.69
CA VAL A 159 -14.96 2.63 16.29
C VAL A 159 -14.43 4.01 16.01
N ARG A 160 -14.06 4.74 17.07
CA ARG A 160 -13.40 6.03 16.98
C ARG A 160 -11.90 5.84 17.11
N LEU A 161 -11.15 6.46 16.21
CA LEU A 161 -9.70 6.59 16.27
C LEU A 161 -9.32 8.07 16.35
N VAL A 162 -8.43 8.44 17.27
CA VAL A 162 -8.05 9.85 17.51
C VAL A 162 -6.54 10.00 17.66
N ALA A 163 -5.96 10.94 16.92
CA ALA A 163 -4.60 11.46 17.14
C ALA A 163 -4.63 13.00 16.98
N ASP A 164 -4.05 13.54 15.90
CA ASP A 164 -4.24 14.95 15.50
C ASP A 164 -5.60 15.18 14.82
N SER A 165 -6.18 14.12 14.28
CA SER A 165 -7.50 14.12 13.66
C SER A 165 -8.37 13.06 14.33
N GLU A 166 -9.68 13.20 14.14
CA GLU A 166 -10.67 12.19 14.52
C GLU A 166 -11.17 11.47 13.27
N TRP A 167 -11.13 10.14 13.34
CA TRP A 167 -11.75 9.21 12.38
C TRP A 167 -12.82 8.38 13.10
N VAL A 168 -13.91 8.10 12.41
CA VAL A 168 -14.98 7.23 12.91
C VAL A 168 -15.27 6.19 11.84
N PHE A 169 -15.14 4.92 12.21
CA PHE A 169 -15.39 3.76 11.37
C PHE A 169 -16.71 3.10 11.79
N PRO A 170 -17.53 2.58 10.88
CA PRO A 170 -18.80 1.94 11.25
C PRO A 170 -18.64 0.72 12.15
N ASP A 171 -17.55 -0.02 12.00
CA ASP A 171 -17.23 -1.20 12.80
C ASP A 171 -15.71 -1.48 12.82
N ARG A 172 -15.32 -2.54 13.54
CA ARG A 172 -13.92 -2.98 13.66
C ARG A 172 -13.32 -3.45 12.32
N SER A 173 -14.12 -3.98 11.40
CA SER A 173 -13.64 -4.43 10.08
C SER A 173 -13.27 -3.24 9.21
N SER A 174 -14.15 -2.24 9.11
CA SER A 174 -13.86 -1.00 8.38
C SER A 174 -12.65 -0.26 8.94
N LEU A 175 -12.42 -0.31 10.26
CA LEU A 175 -11.19 0.19 10.86
C LEU A 175 -9.96 -0.54 10.28
N LEU A 176 -9.95 -1.87 10.27
CA LEU A 176 -8.78 -2.61 9.78
C LEU A 176 -8.49 -2.31 8.32
N ASP A 177 -9.52 -2.23 7.50
CA ASP A 177 -9.39 -1.92 6.07
C ASP A 177 -8.67 -0.58 5.83
N GLN A 178 -8.72 0.34 6.80
CA GLN A 178 -8.23 1.72 6.62
C GLN A 178 -7.15 2.15 7.63
N VAL A 179 -6.89 1.38 8.69
CA VAL A 179 -5.96 1.79 9.75
C VAL A 179 -4.55 1.99 9.18
N THR A 180 -4.14 1.16 8.22
CA THR A 180 -2.88 1.31 7.49
C THR A 180 -2.83 2.64 6.75
N THR A 181 -3.90 3.00 6.04
CA THR A 181 -4.01 4.29 5.35
C THR A 181 -3.85 5.45 6.33
N VAL A 182 -4.57 5.41 7.46
CA VAL A 182 -4.49 6.46 8.49
C VAL A 182 -3.08 6.64 9.04
N VAL A 183 -2.40 5.54 9.40
CA VAL A 183 -1.03 5.65 9.93
C VAL A 183 -0.01 6.03 8.86
N ASN A 184 -0.22 5.61 7.60
CA ASN A 184 0.62 5.99 6.47
C ASN A 184 0.50 7.47 6.17
N GLU A 185 -0.72 7.99 6.04
CA GLU A 185 -1.00 9.42 5.89
C GLU A 185 -0.34 10.22 7.02
N TYR A 186 -0.50 9.76 8.26
CA TYR A 186 0.15 10.39 9.40
C TYR A 186 1.67 10.44 9.25
N GLY A 187 2.30 9.32 8.91
CA GLY A 187 3.76 9.25 8.72
C GLY A 187 4.25 10.07 7.53
N HIS A 188 3.48 10.15 6.44
CA HIS A 188 3.82 10.93 5.26
C HIS A 188 3.68 12.44 5.48
N GLU A 189 2.62 12.88 6.16
CA GLU A 189 2.34 14.30 6.43
C GLU A 189 3.23 14.89 7.52
N ASN A 190 3.62 14.08 8.51
CA ASN A 190 4.37 14.54 9.69
C ASN A 190 5.84 14.09 9.70
N GLY A 191 6.26 13.33 8.69
CA GLY A 191 7.61 12.82 8.54
C GLY A 191 8.59 13.87 8.01
N THR A 192 9.84 13.80 8.49
CA THR A 192 10.97 14.59 7.96
C THR A 192 11.78 13.81 6.92
N PHE A 193 11.31 12.63 6.53
CA PHE A 193 12.01 11.71 5.63
C PHE A 193 11.28 11.66 4.29
N VAL A 194 12.04 11.51 3.20
CA VAL A 194 11.44 11.21 1.91
C VAL A 194 11.01 9.75 1.90
N THR A 195 9.77 9.48 1.53
CA THR A 195 9.21 8.14 1.59
C THR A 195 8.91 7.64 0.19
N LEU A 196 9.42 6.44 -0.12
CA LEU A 196 9.23 5.79 -1.41
C LEU A 196 8.21 4.67 -1.29
N HIS A 197 7.37 4.51 -2.31
CA HIS A 197 6.63 3.27 -2.54
C HIS A 197 7.61 2.17 -2.92
N SER A 198 8.04 1.41 -1.91
CA SER A 198 9.23 0.58 -1.98
C SER A 198 9.22 -0.50 -0.92
N ALA A 199 9.85 -1.63 -1.23
CA ALA A 199 10.21 -2.62 -0.24
C ALA A 199 11.66 -2.40 0.19
N GLY A 200 11.97 -2.64 1.45
CA GLY A 200 13.32 -2.51 2.00
C GLY A 200 13.78 -3.84 2.57
N LEU A 201 14.97 -4.28 2.16
CA LEU A 201 15.57 -5.54 2.58
C LEU A 201 17.00 -5.31 3.06
N VAL A 202 17.49 -6.19 3.93
CA VAL A 202 18.88 -6.22 4.39
C VAL A 202 19.51 -7.53 3.96
N ARG A 203 20.60 -7.47 3.20
CA ARG A 203 21.34 -8.66 2.80
C ARG A 203 21.99 -9.36 3.99
N PRO A 204 22.37 -10.64 3.86
CA PRO A 204 23.16 -11.34 4.88
C PRO A 204 24.50 -10.67 5.22
N ASP A 205 25.06 -9.87 4.31
CA ASP A 205 26.28 -9.09 4.53
C ASP A 205 26.04 -7.73 5.24
N GLY A 206 24.79 -7.38 5.49
CA GLY A 206 24.37 -6.12 6.13
C GLY A 206 23.99 -5.01 5.17
N SER A 207 24.20 -5.17 3.86
CA SER A 207 23.88 -4.11 2.89
C SER A 207 22.37 -3.91 2.76
N VAL A 208 21.93 -2.66 2.68
CA VAL A 208 20.53 -2.27 2.56
C VAL A 208 20.15 -2.13 1.09
N VAL A 209 19.11 -2.83 0.68
CA VAL A 209 18.55 -2.78 -0.67
C VAL A 209 17.13 -2.26 -0.59
N ILE A 210 16.79 -1.27 -1.42
CA ILE A 210 15.40 -0.84 -1.60
C ILE A 210 14.90 -1.20 -2.99
N LEU A 211 13.60 -1.50 -3.09
CA LEU A 211 12.90 -1.93 -4.28
C LEU A 211 11.77 -0.96 -4.65
N PRO A 212 12.05 0.30 -5.07
CA PRO A 212 11.00 1.22 -5.48
C PRO A 212 10.32 0.67 -6.73
N ALA A 213 9.00 0.58 -6.72
CA ALA A 213 8.27 0.04 -7.85
C ALA A 213 6.84 0.54 -7.84
N VAL A 214 6.28 0.76 -9.03
CA VAL A 214 4.84 1.01 -9.17
C VAL A 214 4.04 -0.22 -8.72
N SER A 215 2.81 0.01 -8.28
CA SER A 215 1.90 -1.07 -7.89
C SER A 215 1.74 -2.09 -9.03
N GLY A 216 1.70 -3.38 -8.68
CA GLY A 216 1.60 -4.49 -9.63
C GLY A 216 2.91 -4.91 -10.31
N ALA A 217 4.05 -4.22 -10.06
CA ALA A 217 5.34 -4.58 -10.66
C ALA A 217 6.01 -5.84 -10.07
N GLY A 218 5.35 -6.54 -9.14
CA GLY A 218 5.87 -7.75 -8.49
C GLY A 218 6.80 -7.51 -7.29
N LYS A 219 6.88 -6.27 -6.78
CA LYS A 219 7.69 -5.86 -5.62
C LYS A 219 7.45 -6.73 -4.39
N SER A 220 6.19 -6.91 -3.99
CA SER A 220 5.81 -7.69 -2.80
C SER A 220 6.19 -9.16 -2.93
N THR A 221 5.98 -9.74 -4.11
CA THR A 221 6.41 -11.11 -4.44
C THR A 221 7.93 -11.24 -4.35
N LEU A 222 8.67 -10.28 -4.92
CA LEU A 222 10.13 -10.27 -4.91
C LEU A 222 10.69 -10.09 -3.48
N ALA A 223 10.14 -9.15 -2.71
CA ALA A 223 10.48 -8.98 -1.30
C ALA A 223 10.23 -10.26 -0.51
N GLY A 224 9.10 -10.93 -0.75
CA GLY A 224 8.77 -12.22 -0.15
C GLY A 224 9.81 -13.30 -0.48
N LEU A 225 10.26 -13.39 -1.74
CA LEU A 225 11.28 -14.35 -2.16
C LEU A 225 12.63 -14.09 -1.47
N LEU A 226 13.01 -12.84 -1.32
CA LEU A 226 14.26 -12.44 -0.65
C LEU A 226 14.21 -12.76 0.85
N VAL A 227 13.08 -12.49 1.52
CA VAL A 227 12.88 -12.85 2.94
C VAL A 227 12.88 -14.37 3.13
N ALA A 228 12.20 -15.11 2.25
CA ALA A 228 12.23 -16.57 2.25
C ALA A 228 13.67 -17.11 2.13
N ALA A 229 14.52 -16.42 1.37
CA ALA A 229 15.93 -16.75 1.23
C ALA A 229 16.85 -16.22 2.35
N GLY A 230 16.31 -15.59 3.39
CA GLY A 230 17.05 -15.18 4.58
C GLY A 230 17.55 -13.74 4.58
N TRP A 231 17.09 -12.89 3.66
CA TRP A 231 17.33 -11.45 3.75
C TRP A 231 16.48 -10.88 4.90
N GLY A 232 17.02 -9.91 5.63
CA GLY A 232 16.31 -9.14 6.63
C GLY A 232 15.23 -8.26 5.99
N TYR A 233 14.17 -7.96 6.72
CA TYR A 233 12.99 -7.25 6.26
C TYR A 233 12.86 -5.88 6.94
N LEU A 234 12.71 -4.81 6.14
CA LEU A 234 12.43 -3.45 6.61
C LEU A 234 10.98 -3.03 6.38
N GLY A 235 10.33 -3.56 5.33
CA GLY A 235 9.00 -3.16 4.90
C GLY A 235 8.76 -3.48 3.42
N ASP A 236 7.50 -3.41 2.98
CA ASP A 236 7.11 -3.71 1.59
C ASP A 236 6.41 -2.53 0.89
N GLU A 237 5.68 -1.66 1.60
CA GLU A 237 4.89 -0.59 0.93
C GLU A 237 5.52 0.80 1.01
N SER A 238 6.23 1.09 2.09
CA SER A 238 6.83 2.41 2.29
C SER A 238 8.16 2.26 3.00
N ILE A 239 9.20 2.86 2.43
CA ILE A 239 10.52 2.97 3.05
C ILE A 239 10.91 4.45 3.05
N GLY A 240 11.23 4.96 4.24
CA GLY A 240 11.76 6.30 4.37
C GLY A 240 13.26 6.34 4.09
N ILE A 241 13.75 7.48 3.62
CA ILE A 241 15.18 7.78 3.51
C ILE A 241 15.43 9.07 4.29
N ARG A 242 16.37 8.99 5.23
CA ARG A 242 16.75 10.14 6.06
C ARG A 242 17.87 10.93 5.38
N GLY A 243 17.61 12.17 5.02
CA GLY A 243 18.55 13.00 4.24
C GLY A 243 19.92 13.25 4.88
N THR A 244 20.07 13.12 6.19
CA THR A 244 21.35 13.40 6.85
C THR A 244 22.43 12.34 6.61
N ASP A 245 22.03 11.10 6.36
CA ASP A 245 22.92 9.93 6.27
C ASP A 245 22.40 8.83 5.34
N LEU A 246 21.36 9.14 4.54
CA LEU A 246 20.65 8.26 3.61
C LEU A 246 20.14 6.96 4.25
N ALA A 247 19.94 6.95 5.56
CA ALA A 247 19.53 5.75 6.27
C ALA A 247 18.11 5.31 5.87
N ALA A 248 17.97 4.03 5.56
CA ALA A 248 16.66 3.43 5.27
C ALA A 248 15.84 3.30 6.56
N VAL A 249 14.74 4.02 6.62
CA VAL A 249 13.83 4.05 7.76
C VAL A 249 12.74 3.00 7.54
N PRO A 250 12.65 1.99 8.42
CA PRO A 250 11.76 0.85 8.20
C PRO A 250 10.30 1.16 8.49
N TYR A 251 9.44 0.34 7.89
CA TYR A 251 8.03 0.19 8.20
C TYR A 251 7.61 -1.27 7.97
N PRO A 252 7.92 -2.17 8.91
CA PRO A 252 7.93 -3.61 8.72
C PRO A 252 6.55 -4.23 8.98
N LYS A 253 5.52 -3.74 8.30
CA LYS A 253 4.20 -4.38 8.32
C LYS A 253 4.20 -5.68 7.51
N PRO A 254 3.24 -6.60 7.72
CA PRO A 254 3.06 -7.78 6.88
C PRO A 254 2.98 -7.46 5.39
N LEU A 255 3.49 -8.37 4.56
CA LEU A 255 3.47 -8.25 3.10
C LEU A 255 2.04 -8.46 2.58
N ALA A 256 1.61 -7.60 1.67
CA ALA A 256 0.35 -7.75 0.96
C ALA A 256 0.57 -8.66 -0.25
N LEU A 257 0.24 -9.96 -0.12
CA LEU A 257 0.47 -10.96 -1.16
C LEU A 257 -0.85 -11.45 -1.72
N ASP A 258 -1.07 -11.24 -3.01
CA ASP A 258 -2.20 -11.81 -3.72
C ASP A 258 -2.06 -13.35 -3.87
N ALA A 259 -3.12 -14.01 -4.33
CA ALA A 259 -3.13 -15.46 -4.50
C ALA A 259 -2.01 -15.96 -5.44
N SER A 260 -1.68 -15.17 -6.47
CA SER A 260 -0.63 -15.53 -7.44
C SER A 260 0.76 -15.48 -6.80
N SER A 261 1.04 -14.45 -5.99
CA SER A 261 2.29 -14.29 -5.25
C SER A 261 2.46 -15.36 -4.18
N ARG A 262 1.39 -15.68 -3.43
CA ARG A 262 1.41 -16.76 -2.43
C ARG A 262 1.77 -18.09 -3.06
N SER A 263 1.16 -18.41 -4.21
CA SER A 263 1.47 -19.62 -4.99
C SER A 263 2.93 -19.64 -5.45
N ALA A 264 3.45 -18.52 -5.96
CA ALA A 264 4.86 -18.40 -6.36
C ALA A 264 5.84 -18.59 -5.19
N LEU A 265 5.41 -18.27 -3.97
CA LEU A 265 6.17 -18.45 -2.73
C LEU A 265 5.97 -19.84 -2.08
N GLY A 266 5.15 -20.70 -2.69
CA GLY A 266 4.83 -22.02 -2.13
C GLY A 266 4.00 -21.99 -0.85
N LEU A 267 3.27 -20.89 -0.62
CA LEU A 267 2.37 -20.74 0.52
C LEU A 267 0.99 -21.30 0.21
N ASP A 268 0.31 -21.81 1.24
CA ASP A 268 -1.08 -22.22 1.13
C ASP A 268 -1.98 -21.03 0.76
N PRO A 269 -3.08 -21.25 0.02
CA PRO A 269 -4.10 -20.23 -0.19
C PRO A 269 -4.58 -19.67 1.15
N SER A 270 -4.79 -18.35 1.21
CA SER A 270 -5.32 -17.70 2.38
C SER A 270 -6.27 -16.58 1.96
N ASP A 271 -7.36 -16.44 2.70
CA ASP A 271 -8.28 -15.31 2.57
C ASP A 271 -7.74 -14.06 3.29
N ARG A 272 -6.59 -14.18 3.98
CA ARG A 272 -5.89 -13.06 4.58
C ARG A 272 -5.08 -12.33 3.52
N TRP A 273 -5.27 -11.03 3.44
CA TRP A 273 -4.48 -10.16 2.57
C TRP A 273 -3.02 -10.05 3.03
N ASN A 274 -2.74 -10.33 4.30
CA ASN A 274 -1.43 -10.16 4.92
C ASN A 274 -0.64 -11.47 5.09
N THR A 275 0.68 -11.40 4.89
CA THR A 275 1.63 -12.49 5.14
C THR A 275 2.79 -11.94 5.96
N THR A 276 3.01 -12.48 7.15
CA THR A 276 4.11 -12.04 8.00
C THR A 276 5.45 -12.55 7.48
N PRO A 277 6.57 -11.83 7.71
CA PRO A 277 7.91 -12.32 7.35
C PRO A 277 8.22 -13.70 7.95
N ARG A 278 7.64 -14.02 9.12
CA ARG A 278 7.85 -15.32 9.80
C ARG A 278 7.14 -16.49 9.13
N GLU A 279 6.05 -16.24 8.41
CA GLU A 279 5.40 -17.25 7.57
C GLU A 279 6.26 -17.60 6.34
N LEU A 280 7.02 -16.63 5.83
CA LEU A 280 7.95 -16.84 4.73
C LEU A 280 9.24 -17.54 5.18
N ASN A 281 9.75 -17.16 6.35
CA ASN A 281 10.93 -17.75 6.96
C ASN A 281 10.82 -17.66 8.49
N ALA A 282 10.78 -18.80 9.18
CA ALA A 282 10.65 -18.84 10.63
C ALA A 282 11.75 -18.04 11.37
N ASN A 283 12.93 -17.91 10.75
CA ASN A 283 14.09 -17.17 11.25
C ASN A 283 14.20 -15.74 10.67
N ALA A 284 13.15 -15.22 10.02
CA ALA A 284 13.15 -13.89 9.44
C ALA A 284 13.58 -12.83 10.47
N VAL A 285 14.58 -12.03 10.08
CA VAL A 285 15.03 -10.86 10.83
C VAL A 285 14.19 -9.67 10.39
N VAL A 286 13.43 -9.10 11.32
CA VAL A 286 12.60 -7.92 11.06
C VAL A 286 13.23 -6.72 11.74
N HIS A 287 13.54 -5.70 10.96
CA HIS A 287 14.18 -4.48 11.40
C HIS A 287 13.13 -3.42 11.73
N VAL A 288 13.08 -3.04 13.01
CA VAL A 288 12.18 -1.98 13.53
C VAL A 288 12.90 -0.63 13.72
N THR A 289 14.20 -0.59 13.40
CA THR A 289 15.05 0.61 13.41
C THR A 289 15.90 0.63 12.16
N ALA A 290 16.36 1.82 11.75
CA ALA A 290 17.16 1.98 10.54
C ALA A 290 18.48 1.20 10.65
N PRO A 291 18.74 0.21 9.76
CA PRO A 291 19.94 -0.62 9.81
C PRO A 291 21.20 0.10 9.31
N GLY A 292 21.04 1.12 8.46
CA GLY A 292 22.14 1.80 7.78
C GLY A 292 21.68 2.61 6.55
N PRO A 293 22.62 3.24 5.82
CA PRO A 293 22.34 3.92 4.55
C PRO A 293 21.78 2.95 3.51
N VAL A 294 21.04 3.45 2.52
CA VAL A 294 20.69 2.67 1.33
C VAL A 294 21.96 2.40 0.52
N ASP A 295 22.30 1.13 0.30
CA ASP A 295 23.49 0.73 -0.46
C ASP A 295 23.19 0.44 -1.93
N ILE A 296 21.98 -0.03 -2.24
CA ILE A 296 21.56 -0.37 -3.61
C ILE A 296 20.07 -0.06 -3.81
N VAL A 297 19.75 0.52 -4.96
CA VAL A 297 18.37 0.67 -5.45
C VAL A 297 18.14 -0.29 -6.62
N VAL A 298 17.08 -1.09 -6.57
CA VAL A 298 16.64 -1.91 -7.70
C VAL A 298 15.20 -1.55 -8.03
N LEU A 299 14.91 -1.25 -9.28
CA LEU A 299 13.58 -0.93 -9.80
C LEU A 299 13.06 -2.19 -10.51
N PRO A 300 12.31 -3.08 -9.84
CA PRO A 300 11.87 -4.34 -10.42
C PRO A 300 10.64 -4.16 -11.32
N THR A 301 10.61 -4.93 -12.40
CA THR A 301 9.45 -5.18 -13.24
C THR A 301 9.29 -6.69 -13.44
N TYR A 302 8.18 -7.23 -12.95
CA TYR A 302 7.80 -8.61 -13.20
C TYR A 302 7.04 -8.75 -14.53
N GLU A 303 7.57 -9.60 -15.41
CA GLU A 303 6.96 -9.96 -16.69
C GLU A 303 7.00 -11.48 -16.87
N PRO A 304 5.85 -12.18 -16.85
CA PRO A 304 5.83 -13.64 -16.98
C PRO A 304 6.62 -14.16 -18.18
N GLY A 305 7.62 -15.01 -17.92
CA GLY A 305 8.49 -15.58 -18.95
C GLY A 305 9.58 -14.65 -19.49
N ALA A 306 9.72 -13.42 -18.98
CA ALA A 306 10.79 -12.53 -19.38
C ALA A 306 12.16 -13.09 -19.04
N THR A 307 13.12 -12.83 -19.93
CA THR A 307 14.53 -13.10 -19.65
C THR A 307 15.03 -12.06 -18.65
N TRP A 308 15.78 -12.51 -17.66
CA TRP A 308 16.46 -11.63 -16.71
C TRP A 308 17.29 -10.56 -17.43
N SER A 309 17.04 -9.29 -17.13
CA SER A 309 17.87 -8.17 -17.54
C SER A 309 18.12 -7.24 -16.36
N LEU A 310 19.35 -6.73 -16.25
CA LEU A 310 19.75 -5.78 -15.23
C LEU A 310 20.56 -4.67 -15.89
N GLU A 311 20.05 -3.45 -15.78
CA GLU A 311 20.64 -2.25 -16.39
C GLU A 311 20.98 -1.26 -15.28
N ARG A 312 22.23 -0.79 -15.23
CA ARG A 312 22.59 0.31 -14.32
C ARG A 312 22.12 1.64 -14.91
N LEU A 313 21.39 2.40 -14.12
CA LEU A 313 20.84 3.69 -14.54
C LEU A 313 21.86 4.82 -14.43
N SER A 314 21.68 5.84 -15.29
CA SER A 314 22.33 7.13 -15.07
C SER A 314 21.73 7.80 -13.82
N PRO A 315 22.45 8.73 -13.17
CA PRO A 315 21.88 9.49 -12.05
C PRO A 315 20.57 10.21 -12.41
N THR A 316 20.43 10.70 -13.65
CA THR A 316 19.21 11.35 -14.10
C THR A 316 18.03 10.37 -14.18
N ASP A 317 18.21 9.22 -14.80
CA ASP A 317 17.14 8.20 -14.90
C ASP A 317 16.78 7.62 -13.52
N ALA A 318 17.77 7.50 -12.63
CA ALA A 318 17.58 7.10 -11.25
C ALA A 318 16.73 8.12 -10.49
N LEU A 319 17.06 9.41 -10.57
CA LEU A 319 16.32 10.49 -9.93
C LEU A 319 14.86 10.55 -10.42
N GLU A 320 14.64 10.48 -11.73
CA GLU A 320 13.28 10.45 -12.31
C GLU A 320 12.47 9.27 -11.78
N SER A 321 13.09 8.08 -11.69
CA SER A 321 12.43 6.89 -11.17
C SER A 321 12.13 7.01 -9.67
N LEU A 322 13.05 7.57 -8.88
CA LEU A 322 12.85 7.79 -7.45
C LEU A 322 11.75 8.81 -7.18
N ILE A 323 11.72 9.94 -7.89
CA ILE A 323 10.66 10.93 -7.80
C ILE A 323 9.30 10.30 -8.12
N THR A 324 9.22 9.50 -9.19
CA THR A 324 7.98 8.82 -9.60
C THR A 324 7.43 7.88 -8.52
N ASN A 325 8.32 7.30 -7.71
CA ASN A 325 7.94 6.41 -6.61
C ASN A 325 7.85 7.12 -5.26
N THR A 326 7.97 8.45 -5.19
CA THR A 326 7.92 9.19 -3.92
C THR A 326 6.48 9.48 -3.50
N LEU A 327 6.15 9.18 -2.24
CA LEU A 327 4.80 9.30 -1.68
C LEU A 327 4.52 10.67 -1.04
N ASN A 328 5.56 11.38 -0.56
CA ASN A 328 5.40 12.58 0.25
C ASN A 328 6.28 13.77 -0.19
N LEU A 329 6.67 13.83 -1.46
CA LEU A 329 7.61 14.85 -1.95
C LEU A 329 7.09 16.27 -1.69
N SER A 330 5.78 16.49 -1.82
CA SER A 330 5.13 17.78 -1.55
C SER A 330 5.27 18.23 -0.09
N ALA A 331 5.26 17.28 0.86
CA ALA A 331 5.45 17.56 2.29
C ALA A 331 6.92 17.85 2.62
N THR A 332 7.85 17.08 2.04
CA THR A 332 9.29 17.23 2.30
C THR A 332 9.95 18.39 1.54
N GLY A 333 9.33 18.85 0.46
CA GLY A 333 9.82 19.97 -0.35
C GLY A 333 11.26 19.78 -0.85
N GLN A 334 12.04 20.86 -0.80
CA GLN A 334 13.42 20.88 -1.29
C GLN A 334 14.33 19.86 -0.57
N ALA A 335 14.17 19.67 0.74
CA ALA A 335 14.99 18.71 1.48
C ALA A 335 14.76 17.26 1.01
N GLY A 336 13.52 16.93 0.64
CA GLY A 336 13.20 15.64 0.01
C GLY A 336 13.86 15.51 -1.35
N MET A 337 13.77 16.54 -2.19
CA MET A 337 14.42 16.57 -3.50
C MET A 337 15.95 16.40 -3.39
N ASP A 338 16.59 17.12 -2.47
CA ASP A 338 18.03 17.02 -2.21
C ASP A 338 18.41 15.58 -1.78
N THR A 339 17.59 14.96 -0.92
CA THR A 339 17.80 13.56 -0.50
C THR A 339 17.71 12.59 -1.68
N LEU A 340 16.75 12.78 -2.59
CA LEU A 340 16.60 11.92 -3.77
C LEU A 340 17.76 12.11 -4.76
N ASP A 341 18.27 13.35 -4.91
CA ASP A 341 19.44 13.65 -5.74
C ASP A 341 20.70 13.00 -5.16
N ASP A 342 20.90 13.08 -3.84
CA ASP A 342 22.01 12.41 -3.15
C ASP A 342 21.94 10.88 -3.36
N VAL A 343 20.75 10.27 -3.23
CA VAL A 343 20.59 8.82 -3.53
C VAL A 343 20.91 8.54 -4.99
N ALA A 344 20.33 9.29 -5.93
CA ALA A 344 20.51 9.05 -7.36
C ALA A 344 21.97 9.20 -7.83
N THR A 345 22.74 10.07 -7.19
CA THR A 345 24.14 10.37 -7.55
C THR A 345 25.14 9.47 -6.84
N THR A 346 24.84 8.98 -5.63
CA THR A 346 25.79 8.23 -4.80
C THR A 346 25.48 6.74 -4.68
N VAL A 347 24.22 6.33 -4.85
CA VAL A 347 23.76 4.95 -4.68
C VAL A 347 23.56 4.29 -6.05
N PRO A 348 24.20 3.15 -6.34
CA PRO A 348 23.94 2.39 -7.55
C PRO A 348 22.46 2.02 -7.69
N THR A 349 21.87 2.48 -8.78
CA THR A 349 20.48 2.23 -9.12
C THR A 349 20.41 1.35 -10.36
N PHE A 350 19.62 0.29 -10.28
CA PHE A 350 19.44 -0.67 -11.36
C PHE A 350 17.99 -0.81 -11.76
N ARG A 351 17.71 -0.94 -13.05
CA ARG A 351 16.43 -1.42 -13.56
C ARG A 351 16.52 -2.92 -13.77
N LEU A 352 15.53 -3.64 -13.27
CA LEU A 352 15.46 -5.10 -13.32
C LEU A 352 14.18 -5.53 -14.04
N VAL A 353 14.30 -6.37 -15.07
CA VAL A 353 13.17 -7.13 -15.63
C VAL A 353 13.36 -8.61 -15.35
N HIS A 354 12.32 -9.29 -14.85
CA HIS A 354 12.38 -10.73 -14.56
C HIS A 354 11.05 -11.46 -14.77
N GLY A 355 11.15 -12.73 -15.19
CA GLY A 355 10.03 -13.68 -15.19
C GLY A 355 9.85 -14.47 -13.89
N GLY A 356 10.60 -14.13 -12.84
CA GLY A 356 10.62 -14.86 -11.57
C GLY A 356 11.59 -16.05 -11.59
N GLY A 357 11.30 -17.06 -10.77
CA GLY A 357 12.10 -18.30 -10.70
C GLY A 357 13.17 -18.32 -9.59
N PRO A 358 13.79 -19.48 -9.35
CA PRO A 358 14.62 -19.73 -8.17
C PRO A 358 15.94 -18.94 -8.15
N ASP A 359 16.47 -18.56 -9.31
CA ASP A 359 17.80 -17.95 -9.43
C ASP A 359 17.80 -16.44 -9.13
N ILE A 360 16.63 -15.80 -8.98
CA ILE A 360 16.52 -14.34 -8.77
C ILE A 360 17.31 -13.86 -7.56
N VAL A 361 17.25 -14.62 -6.46
CA VAL A 361 17.96 -14.29 -5.22
C VAL A 361 19.46 -14.35 -5.42
N ALA A 362 19.96 -15.39 -6.09
CA ALA A 362 21.39 -15.54 -6.37
C ALA A 362 21.90 -14.37 -7.21
N ARG A 363 21.18 -14.01 -8.29
CA ARG A 363 21.53 -12.89 -9.16
C ARG A 363 21.49 -11.54 -8.45
N LEU A 364 20.47 -11.30 -7.62
CA LEU A 364 20.39 -10.08 -6.82
C LEU A 364 21.48 -10.00 -5.75
N SER A 365 21.96 -11.14 -5.26
CA SER A 365 23.07 -11.20 -4.29
C SER A 365 24.43 -10.86 -4.93
N GLU A 366 24.56 -11.01 -6.24
CA GLU A 366 25.80 -10.70 -6.99
C GLU A 366 25.95 -9.21 -7.31
N ILE A 367 24.88 -8.40 -7.18
CA ILE A 367 24.95 -6.96 -7.43
C ILE A 367 25.82 -6.31 -6.36
N THR A 368 26.83 -5.57 -6.78
CA THR A 368 27.75 -4.85 -5.89
C THR A 368 27.37 -3.37 -5.78
N PRO A 369 27.57 -2.74 -4.60
CA PRO A 369 27.52 -1.28 -4.44
C PRO A 369 28.56 -0.54 -5.28
#